data_AF-J4V945-F1
#
_entry.id   AF-J4V945-F1
#
_cell.length_a   1.000
_cell.length_b   1.000
_cell.length_c   1.000
_cell.angle_alpha   90.00
_cell.angle_beta   90.00
_cell.angle_gamma   90.00
#
_symmetry.space_group_name_H-M   'P 1'
#
loop_
_entity.id
_entity.type
_entity.pdbx_description
1 polymer ?
#
loop_
_entity_poly.entity_id
_entity_poly.type
_entity_poly.pdbx_seq_one_letter_code
_entity_poly.pdbx_strand_id
1 'polypeptide(L)' 'MKILLLMYLTLLLFSGCASQVVEPHIIYKDVLVPVRCDANMPNKPLNKGNFESHKALMIYYLQCEDLIKQCIGENK' A
#
# COMPACT_ATOMS: atom_id res chain seq x y z
N MET A 1 18.43 -55.98 28.45
CA MET A 1 19.21 -54.93 27.73
C MET A 1 18.53 -54.42 26.46
N LYS A 2 17.89 -55.26 25.63
CA LYS A 2 17.17 -54.82 24.40
C LYS A 2 16.04 -53.80 24.65
N ILE A 3 15.28 -53.95 25.73
CA ILE A 3 14.14 -53.06 26.06
C ILE A 3 14.60 -51.65 26.45
N LEU A 4 15.70 -51.53 27.20
CA LEU A 4 16.29 -50.24 27.57
C LEU A 4 16.79 -49.46 26.34
N LEU A 5 17.33 -50.18 25.36
CA LEU A 5 17.84 -49.60 24.11
C LEU A 5 16.71 -49.08 23.22
N LEU A 6 15.61 -49.84 23.13
CA LEU A 6 14.37 -49.40 22.46
C LEU A 6 13.79 -48.14 23.11
N MET A 7 13.79 -48.08 24.44
CA MET A 7 13.21 -46.93 25.16
C MET A 7 14.07 -45.65 25.01
N TYR A 8 15.39 -45.81 24.92
CA TYR A 8 16.30 -44.69 24.63
C TYR A 8 16.14 -44.17 23.19
N LEU A 9 15.93 -45.08 22.24
CA LEU A 9 15.67 -44.75 20.85
C LEU A 9 14.35 -43.99 20.67
N THR A 10 13.29 -44.38 21.39
CA THR A 10 12.01 -43.67 21.33
C THR A 10 12.08 -42.27 21.95
N LEU A 11 12.88 -42.07 23.00
CA LEU A 11 13.10 -40.74 23.59
C LEU A 11 13.81 -39.78 22.62
N LEU A 12 14.83 -40.27 21.90
CA LEU A 12 15.57 -39.49 20.90
C LEU A 12 14.71 -39.12 19.68
N LEU A 13 13.80 -40.00 19.27
CA LEU A 13 12.93 -39.76 18.12
C LEU A 13 11.83 -38.73 18.41
N PHE A 14 11.40 -38.60 19.67
CA PHE A 14 10.33 -37.68 20.06
C PHE A 14 10.81 -36.34 20.65
N SER A 15 12.12 -36.11 20.80
CA SER A 15 12.66 -34.83 21.31
C SER A 15 12.69 -33.68 20.28
N GLY A 16 12.20 -33.90 19.05
CA GLY A 16 12.22 -32.90 17.97
C GLY A 16 11.07 -31.89 17.98
N CYS A 17 9.96 -32.15 18.68
CA CYS A 17 8.77 -31.29 18.65
C CYS A 17 8.74 -30.20 19.75
N ALA A 18 9.91 -29.74 20.20
CA ALA A 18 10.03 -28.57 21.08
C ALA A 18 10.62 -27.37 20.34
N SER A 19 10.52 -27.32 19.01
CA SER A 19 10.88 -26.12 18.26
C SER A 19 10.00 -24.99 18.75
N GLN A 20 10.69 -24.03 19.40
CA GLN A 20 10.23 -22.78 19.97
C GLN A 20 8.88 -22.37 19.41
N VAL A 21 7.91 -22.13 20.29
CA VAL A 21 6.71 -21.39 19.97
C VAL A 21 7.17 -19.99 19.61
N VAL A 22 7.60 -19.82 18.35
CA VAL A 22 7.78 -18.52 17.73
C VAL A 22 6.36 -18.01 17.65
N GLU A 23 5.94 -17.28 18.69
CA GLU A 23 4.74 -16.46 18.60
C GLU A 23 4.83 -15.76 17.24
N PRO A 24 3.82 -15.92 16.37
CA PRO A 24 3.89 -15.33 15.05
C PRO A 24 4.21 -13.87 15.27
N HIS A 25 5.35 -13.40 14.78
CA HIS A 25 5.71 -12.00 14.85
C HIS A 25 4.70 -11.26 13.95
N ILE A 26 3.57 -10.85 14.53
CA ILE A 26 2.53 -10.11 13.82
C ILE A 26 3.10 -8.72 13.56
N ILE A 27 3.70 -8.54 12.40
CA ILE A 27 4.14 -7.23 11.92
C ILE A 27 2.89 -6.50 11.43
N TYR A 28 2.32 -5.68 12.30
CA TYR A 28 1.27 -4.74 11.92
C TYR A 28 1.84 -3.77 10.88
N LYS A 29 1.23 -3.74 9.70
CA LYS A 29 1.54 -2.76 8.66
C LYS A 29 0.40 -1.76 8.61
N ASP A 30 0.74 -0.48 8.68
CA ASP A 30 -0.21 0.58 8.43
C ASP A 30 -0.65 0.52 6.96
N VAL A 31 -1.96 0.40 6.75
CA VAL A 31 -2.56 0.49 5.42
C VAL A 31 -2.99 1.94 5.23
N LEU A 32 -2.25 2.67 4.40
CA LEU A 32 -2.64 4.02 4.01
C LEU A 32 -3.93 3.93 3.18
N VAL A 33 -5.02 4.47 3.72
CA VAL A 33 -6.31 4.56 3.02
C VAL A 33 -6.34 5.89 2.27
N PRO A 34 -6.64 5.91 0.96
CA PRO A 34 -6.75 7.15 0.23
C PRO A 34 -7.90 7.99 0.79
N VAL A 35 -7.60 9.21 1.22
CA VAL A 35 -8.61 10.21 1.56
C VAL A 35 -9.08 10.90 0.28
N ARG A 36 -10.38 11.16 0.17
CA ARG A 36 -10.92 11.93 -0.95
C ARG A 36 -10.47 13.38 -0.80
N CYS A 37 -9.95 13.95 -1.87
CA CYS A 37 -9.75 15.39 -1.92
C CYS A 37 -11.07 16.10 -2.20
N ASP A 38 -11.37 17.13 -1.40
CA ASP A 38 -12.52 18.01 -1.61
C ASP A 38 -12.20 19.13 -2.62
N ALA A 39 -11.74 18.74 -3.80
CA ALA A 39 -11.44 19.65 -4.90
C ALA A 39 -12.51 19.52 -5.99
N ASN A 40 -13.20 20.63 -6.28
CA ASN A 40 -14.14 20.70 -7.39
C ASN A 40 -13.38 20.96 -8.69
N MET A 41 -13.33 19.96 -9.55
CA MET A 41 -12.66 20.07 -10.85
C MET A 41 -13.45 21.01 -11.78
N PRO A 42 -12.80 21.95 -12.49
CA PRO A 42 -13.47 22.77 -13.48
C PRO A 42 -14.01 21.92 -14.64
N ASN A 43 -14.91 22.48 -15.44
CA ASN A 43 -15.42 21.81 -16.64
C ASN A 43 -14.37 21.84 -17.75
N LYS A 44 -14.08 20.67 -18.34
CA LYS A 44 -13.11 20.57 -19.44
C LYS A 44 -13.62 21.33 -20.67
N PRO A 45 -12.83 22.28 -21.22
CA PRO A 45 -13.21 23.00 -22.42
C PRO A 45 -13.17 22.09 -23.65
N LEU A 46 -14.05 22.34 -24.63
CA LEU A 46 -14.09 21.59 -25.88
C LEU A 46 -12.90 21.96 -26.78
N ASN A 47 -12.20 20.96 -27.28
CA ASN A 47 -11.16 21.16 -28.28
C ASN A 47 -11.79 21.38 -29.67
N LYS A 48 -11.57 22.56 -30.26
CA LYS A 48 -12.08 22.93 -31.59
C LYS A 48 -11.00 22.90 -32.67
N GLY A 49 -9.78 22.45 -32.36
CA GLY A 49 -8.67 22.38 -33.31
C GLY A 49 -8.08 23.75 -33.70
N ASN A 50 -8.41 24.80 -32.95
CA ASN A 50 -7.85 26.14 -33.14
C ASN A 50 -6.98 26.56 -31.95
N PHE A 51 -6.09 27.52 -32.17
CA PHE A 51 -5.11 27.96 -31.17
C PHE A 51 -5.77 28.33 -29.83
N GLU A 52 -6.86 29.09 -29.86
CA GLU A 52 -7.56 29.51 -28.64
C GLU A 52 -8.15 28.33 -27.86
N SER A 53 -8.71 27.32 -28.54
CA SER A 53 -9.20 26.10 -27.87
C SER A 53 -8.07 25.28 -27.25
N HIS A 54 -6.91 25.22 -27.90
CA HIS A 54 -5.72 24.57 -27.34
C HIS A 54 -5.18 25.33 -26.13
N LYS A 55 -5.13 26.66 -26.20
CA LYS A 55 -4.73 27.53 -25.10
C LYS A 55 -5.65 27.35 -23.89
N ALA A 56 -6.97 27.36 -24.10
CA ALA A 56 -7.95 27.13 -23.04
C ALA A 56 -7.78 25.73 -22.40
N LEU A 57 -7.49 24.70 -23.20
CA LEU A 57 -7.23 23.36 -22.72
C LEU A 57 -5.97 23.30 -21.84
N MET A 58 -4.91 24.02 -22.21
CA MET A 58 -3.68 24.09 -21.42
C MET A 58 -3.90 24.80 -20.08
N ILE A 59 -4.63 25.92 -20.09
CA ILE A 59 -4.99 26.63 -18.85
C ILE A 59 -5.83 25.73 -17.94
N TYR A 60 -6.79 24.99 -18.50
CA TYR A 60 -7.57 24.01 -17.77
C TYR A 60 -6.68 22.98 -17.06
N TYR A 61 -5.72 22.37 -17.76
CA TYR A 61 -4.84 21.37 -17.15
C TYR A 61 -3.94 21.96 -16.05
N LEU A 62 -3.46 23.19 -16.20
CA LEU A 62 -2.70 23.88 -15.16
C LEU A 62 -3.55 24.10 -13.89
N GLN A 63 -4.81 24.49 -14.04
CA GLN A 63 -5.74 24.65 -12.91
C GLN A 63 -6.01 23.32 -12.22
N CYS A 64 -6.20 22.24 -12.99
CA CYS A 64 -6.36 20.89 -12.45
C CYS A 64 -5.14 20.45 -11.62
N GLU A 65 -3.93 20.70 -12.13
CA GLU A 65 -2.70 20.35 -11.44
C GLU A 65 -2.55 21.11 -10.11
N ASP A 66 -2.83 22.41 -10.11
CA ASP A 66 -2.75 23.23 -8.90
C ASP A 66 -3.74 22.76 -7.83
N LEU A 67 -4.99 22.47 -8.21
CA LEU A 67 -6.00 21.93 -7.30
C LEU A 67 -5.55 20.60 -6.68
N ILE A 68 -4.94 19.70 -7.46
CA ILE A 68 -4.46 18.41 -6.96
C ILE A 68 -3.26 18.59 -6.03
N LYS A 69 -2.36 19.55 -6.28
CA LYS A 69 -1.24 19.84 -5.38
C LYS A 69 -1.69 20.32 -4.01
N GLN A 70 -2.79 21.09 -3.95
CA GLN A 70 -3.42 21.48 -2.69
C GLN A 70 -3.93 20.25 -1.91
N CYS A 71 -4.42 19.22 -2.60
CA CYS A 71 -4.87 17.97 -1.98
C CYS A 71 -3.76 17.16 -1.31
N ILE A 72 -2.56 17.17 -1.89
CA ILE A 72 -1.41 16.39 -1.41
C ILE A 72 -0.67 17.13 -0.29
N GLY A 73 -1.00 18.41 -0.05
CA GLY A 73 -0.32 19.25 0.93
C GLY A 73 1.07 19.70 0.47
N GLU A 74 1.37 19.63 -0.84
CA GLU A 74 2.61 20.12 -1.42
C GLU A 74 2.66 21.66 -1.54
N ASN A 75 1.51 22.31 -1.42
CA ASN A 75 1.42 23.76 -1.33
C ASN A 75 1.42 24.19 0.15
N LYS A 76 2.63 24.43 0.69
CA LYS A 76 2.86 25.26 1.89
C LYS A 76 3.21 26.68 1.50
#